data_AF-A0A4R4NKU6-F1
#
_entry.id   AF-A0A4R4NKU6-F1
#
_cell.length_a   1.000
_cell.length_b   1.000
_cell.length_c   1.000
_cell.angle_alpha   90.00
_cell.angle_beta   90.00
_cell.angle_gamma   90.00
#
_symmetry.space_group_name_H-M   'P 1'
#
loop_
_entity.id
_entity.type
_entity.pdbx_description
1 polymer ?
#
loop_
_entity_poly.entity_id
_entity_poly.type
_entity_poly.pdbx_seq_one_letter_code
_entity_poly.pdbx_strand_id
1 'polypeptide(L)'
;MKDEALDRRRLLGRAGATAATLAAVGGAGALGAEPARGAEPEPAATGHDRDRLPRLFTHPVIGTWRGTVSRSDGEVEQTLLGFYPGGMFTAFTDGFHVAVGRWADRGDTRVTFGLWQVLPVDLYGRPHSYQGEVRALHEAELAGDTLVSRGVGKGIDLAGEVLLTVDVEVRATRFGLTLPGE
;
A
#
# COMPACT_ATOMS: atom_id res chain seq x y z
N MET A 1 -5.97 -24.89 20.83
CA MET A 1 -4.88 -23.92 20.60
C MET A 1 -4.31 -23.95 19.18
N LYS A 2 -4.14 -25.12 18.52
CA LYS A 2 -3.72 -25.17 17.10
C LYS A 2 -4.79 -24.73 16.09
N ASP A 3 -6.06 -24.94 16.39
CA ASP A 3 -7.15 -24.63 15.45
C ASP A 3 -7.42 -23.13 15.29
N GLU A 4 -7.19 -22.34 16.33
CA GLU A 4 -7.45 -20.89 16.32
C GLU A 4 -6.46 -20.11 15.43
N ALA A 5 -5.20 -20.56 15.38
CA ALA A 5 -4.18 -19.97 14.51
C ALA A 5 -4.41 -20.29 13.03
N LEU A 6 -4.97 -21.47 12.73
CA LEU A 6 -5.36 -21.87 11.38
C LEU A 6 -6.59 -21.10 10.88
N ASP A 7 -7.57 -20.85 11.75
CA ASP A 7 -8.75 -20.05 11.40
C ASP A 7 -8.41 -18.58 11.17
N ARG A 8 -7.52 -18.00 12.00
CA ARG A 8 -7.00 -16.64 11.78
C ARG A 8 -6.27 -16.52 10.43
N ARG A 9 -5.45 -17.50 10.06
CA ARG A 9 -4.77 -17.52 8.76
C ARG A 9 -5.73 -17.57 7.58
N ARG A 10 -6.87 -18.27 7.71
CA ARG A 10 -7.91 -18.35 6.67
C ARG A 10 -8.74 -17.07 6.55
N LEU A 11 -9.00 -16.37 7.66
CA LEU A 11 -9.70 -15.08 7.68
C LEU A 11 -8.88 -13.97 7.00
N LEU A 12 -7.57 -13.94 7.26
CA LEU A 12 -6.64 -13.01 6.59
C LEU A 12 -6.55 -13.25 5.07
N GLY A 13 -6.87 -14.47 4.61
CA GLY A 13 -6.90 -14.82 3.19
C GLY A 13 -8.23 -14.53 2.47
N ARG A 14 -9.26 -13.98 3.14
CA ARG A 14 -10.62 -13.84 2.56
C ARG A 14 -11.33 -12.50 2.80
N ALA A 15 -10.69 -11.51 3.42
CA ALA A 15 -11.42 -10.39 4.00
C ALA A 15 -11.61 -9.17 3.09
N GLY A 16 -12.75 -9.11 2.40
CA GLY A 16 -13.38 -7.83 2.12
C GLY A 16 -14.85 -7.91 1.73
N ALA A 17 -15.68 -6.98 2.22
CA ALA A 17 -16.89 -6.42 1.58
C ALA A 17 -17.36 -5.01 2.05
N THR A 18 -17.32 -4.02 1.15
CA THR A 18 -18.17 -2.79 1.02
C THR A 18 -18.29 -1.68 2.09
N ALA A 19 -17.87 -0.47 1.67
CA ALA A 19 -18.49 0.88 1.72
C ALA A 19 -18.71 1.72 3.02
N ALA A 20 -18.14 2.95 2.97
CA ALA A 20 -18.42 4.23 3.64
C ALA A 20 -18.24 4.31 5.18
N THR A 21 -17.43 5.21 5.75
CA THR A 21 -17.60 6.68 5.76
C THR A 21 -16.33 7.35 6.34
N LEU A 22 -16.08 8.62 5.96
CA LEU A 22 -15.03 9.53 6.46
C LEU A 22 -14.96 9.66 7.99
N ALA A 23 -13.74 9.67 8.55
CA ALA A 23 -13.35 10.60 9.61
C ALA A 23 -11.82 10.69 9.69
N ALA A 24 -11.27 11.87 9.38
CA ALA A 24 -9.88 12.21 9.65
C ALA A 24 -9.76 12.66 11.11
N VAL A 25 -8.81 12.10 11.87
CA VAL A 25 -8.28 12.73 13.09
C VAL A 25 -6.79 12.42 13.20
N GLY A 26 -5.98 13.48 13.26
CA GLY A 26 -4.53 13.39 13.44
C GLY A 26 -4.11 12.95 14.84
N GLY A 27 -2.85 12.56 14.95
CA GLY A 27 -2.24 12.21 16.23
C GLY A 27 -0.74 12.02 16.06
N ALA A 28 0.00 13.11 16.19
CA ALA A 28 1.44 13.08 16.42
C ALA A 28 1.74 12.66 17.87
N GLY A 29 2.86 11.97 18.09
CA GLY A 29 3.43 11.71 19.43
C GLY A 29 4.04 10.31 19.54
N ALA A 30 5.29 10.13 19.14
CA ALA A 30 6.48 10.20 20.00
C ALA A 30 6.80 8.84 20.64
N LEU A 31 7.66 8.06 19.96
CA LEU A 31 8.39 6.95 20.58
C LEU A 31 9.82 7.42 20.91
N GLY A 32 10.21 7.11 22.15
CA GLY A 32 11.43 7.57 22.81
C GLY A 32 12.71 7.21 22.08
N ALA A 33 13.65 8.14 22.12
CA ALA A 33 15.00 7.98 21.64
C ALA A 33 15.92 7.59 22.82
N GLU A 34 16.61 6.45 22.69
CA GLU A 34 17.89 6.22 23.36
C GLU A 34 19.04 6.63 22.42
N PRO A 35 20.14 7.21 22.94
CA PRO A 35 21.17 7.81 22.09
C PRO A 35 22.19 6.75 21.64
N ALA A 36 22.20 6.43 20.35
CA ALA A 36 23.32 5.72 19.73
C ALA A 36 24.43 6.73 19.38
N ARG A 37 25.56 6.58 20.07
CA ARG A 37 26.82 7.30 19.82
C ARG A 37 27.37 7.00 18.41
N GLY A 38 27.80 8.07 17.73
CA GLY A 38 28.98 8.08 16.87
C GLY A 38 28.86 7.35 15.53
N ALA A 39 28.16 7.95 14.58
CA ALA A 39 28.48 7.79 13.16
C ALA A 39 29.06 9.12 12.68
N GLU A 40 30.24 9.07 12.05
CA GLU A 40 30.85 10.21 11.35
C GLU A 40 29.85 10.84 10.37
N PRO A 41 29.87 12.18 10.20
CA PRO A 41 29.00 12.83 9.24
C PRO A 41 29.41 12.42 7.83
N GLU A 42 28.66 11.46 7.28
CA GLU A 42 28.62 11.19 5.85
C GLU A 42 28.30 12.52 5.13
N PRO A 43 29.05 12.91 4.09
CA PRO A 43 28.87 14.19 3.45
C PRO A 43 27.43 14.30 2.95
N ALA A 44 26.73 15.32 3.44
CA ALA A 44 25.36 15.62 3.04
C ALA A 44 25.28 15.64 1.51
N ALA A 45 24.53 14.70 0.94
CA ALA A 45 24.14 14.70 -0.46
C ALA A 45 23.20 15.91 -0.71
N THR A 46 23.78 17.09 -0.79
CA THR A 46 23.11 18.33 -1.17
C THR A 46 22.89 18.30 -2.68
N GLY A 47 21.78 17.72 -3.13
CA GLY A 47 21.47 17.70 -4.57
C GLY A 47 20.13 17.13 -5.06
N HIS A 48 19.24 16.59 -4.22
CA HIS A 48 18.08 15.82 -4.73
C HIS A 48 16.74 16.08 -4.03
N ASP A 49 16.23 17.32 -4.05
CA ASP A 49 14.86 17.52 -3.51
C ASP A 49 13.99 18.59 -4.20
N ARG A 50 14.58 19.57 -4.90
CA ARG A 50 13.77 20.61 -5.56
C ARG A 50 13.01 20.13 -6.80
N ASP A 51 13.57 19.17 -7.53
CA ASP A 51 12.94 18.65 -8.76
C ASP A 51 11.97 17.49 -8.50
N ARG A 52 11.98 16.91 -7.29
CA ARG A 52 11.08 15.80 -6.91
C ARG A 52 9.66 16.27 -6.64
N LEU A 53 9.50 17.40 -5.96
CA LEU A 53 8.17 17.90 -5.61
C LEU A 53 7.29 18.17 -6.84
N PRO A 54 7.76 18.85 -7.90
CA PRO A 54 6.95 19.01 -9.12
C PRO A 54 6.57 17.69 -9.77
N ARG A 55 7.48 16.71 -9.80
CA ARG A 55 7.23 15.39 -10.41
C ARG A 55 6.15 14.61 -9.69
N LEU A 56 5.96 14.79 -8.38
CA LEU A 56 4.84 14.16 -7.66
C LEU A 56 3.46 14.60 -8.17
N PHE A 57 3.36 15.65 -8.97
CA PHE A 57 2.10 16.14 -9.55
C PHE A 57 1.94 15.83 -11.05
N THR A 58 3.01 15.41 -11.73
CA THR A 58 3.02 15.20 -13.19
C THR A 58 3.57 13.83 -13.61
N HIS A 59 3.94 12.98 -12.66
CA HIS A 59 4.52 11.67 -12.95
C HIS A 59 3.56 10.79 -13.77
N PRO A 60 4.04 10.03 -14.78
CA PRO A 60 3.19 9.17 -15.63
C PRO A 60 2.38 8.12 -14.87
N VAL A 61 2.78 7.76 -13.65
CA VAL A 61 2.03 6.80 -12.82
C VAL A 61 0.66 7.33 -12.40
N ILE A 62 0.49 8.65 -12.35
CA ILE A 62 -0.74 9.29 -11.89
C ILE A 62 -1.92 8.81 -12.74
N GLY A 63 -3.02 8.49 -12.06
CA GLY A 63 -4.23 7.94 -12.65
C GLY A 63 -4.62 6.60 -12.04
N THR A 64 -5.57 5.95 -12.71
CA THR A 64 -6.16 4.69 -12.24
C THR A 64 -5.72 3.51 -13.10
N TRP A 65 -5.51 2.38 -12.44
CA TRP A 65 -4.99 1.16 -13.03
C TRP A 65 -5.86 -0.02 -12.60
N ARG A 66 -6.17 -0.93 -13.52
CA ARG A 66 -6.90 -2.16 -13.24
C ARG A 66 -5.99 -3.35 -13.50
N GLY A 67 -5.94 -4.29 -12.58
CA GLY A 67 -5.00 -5.39 -12.71
C GLY A 67 -5.30 -6.58 -11.84
N THR A 68 -4.30 -7.44 -11.75
CA THR A 68 -4.30 -8.65 -10.93
C THR A 68 -3.14 -8.58 -9.95
N VAL A 69 -3.40 -8.96 -8.71
CA VAL A 69 -2.41 -9.20 -7.65
C VAL A 69 -2.19 -10.69 -7.57
N SER A 70 -0.93 -11.14 -7.65
CA SER A 70 -0.53 -12.52 -7.46
C SER A 70 0.40 -12.60 -6.26
N ARG A 71 0.12 -13.55 -5.35
CA ARG A 71 0.89 -13.74 -4.12
C ARG A 71 1.66 -15.06 -4.15
N SER A 72 2.77 -15.14 -3.44
CA SER A 72 3.58 -16.37 -3.36
C SER A 72 2.89 -17.55 -2.65
N ASP A 73 1.78 -17.32 -1.95
CA ASP A 73 0.93 -18.36 -1.38
C ASP A 73 -0.14 -18.90 -2.34
N GLY A 74 -0.15 -18.43 -3.59
CA GLY A 74 -1.01 -18.92 -4.67
C GLY A 74 -2.34 -18.17 -4.82
N GLU A 75 -2.62 -17.21 -3.95
CA GLU A 75 -3.80 -16.35 -4.06
C GLU A 75 -3.65 -15.36 -5.23
N VAL A 76 -4.76 -15.15 -5.95
CA VAL A 76 -4.84 -14.26 -7.10
C VAL A 76 -6.12 -13.43 -7.00
N GLU A 77 -5.98 -12.11 -6.96
CA GLU A 77 -7.07 -11.17 -6.69
C GLU A 77 -7.13 -10.08 -7.77
N GLN A 78 -8.32 -9.56 -8.07
CA GLN A 78 -8.48 -8.42 -8.98
C GLN A 78 -8.31 -7.10 -8.22
N THR A 79 -7.59 -6.12 -8.78
CA THR A 79 -7.33 -4.85 -8.08
C THR A 79 -7.56 -3.62 -8.95
N LEU A 80 -7.97 -2.53 -8.30
CA LEU A 80 -7.97 -1.18 -8.83
C LEU A 80 -6.99 -0.33 -8.01
N LEU A 81 -5.99 0.23 -8.67
CA LEU A 81 -4.99 1.11 -8.05
C LEU A 81 -5.26 2.56 -8.46
N GLY A 82 -5.06 3.48 -7.53
CA GLY A 82 -5.11 4.92 -7.77
C GLY A 82 -3.82 5.56 -7.29
N PHE A 83 -3.09 6.22 -8.20
CA PHE A 83 -1.95 7.06 -7.87
C PHE A 83 -2.35 8.53 -8.06
N TYR A 84 -2.28 9.30 -6.99
CA TYR A 84 -2.73 10.70 -6.96
C TYR A 84 -1.55 11.67 -6.89
N PRO A 85 -1.74 12.90 -7.39
CA PRO A 85 -0.77 13.97 -7.19
C PRO A 85 -0.40 14.16 -5.71
N GLY A 86 0.86 14.53 -5.44
CA GLY A 86 1.36 14.72 -4.08
C GLY A 86 1.68 13.43 -3.32
N GLY A 87 1.78 12.30 -4.03
CA GLY A 87 2.30 11.05 -3.48
C GLY A 87 1.29 10.21 -2.72
N MET A 88 -0.03 10.39 -2.90
CA MET A 88 -1.06 9.55 -2.27
C MET A 88 -1.41 8.34 -3.14
N PHE A 89 -1.68 7.21 -2.52
CA PHE A 89 -2.03 5.95 -3.18
C PHE A 89 -3.27 5.31 -2.54
N THR A 90 -4.12 4.67 -3.35
CA THR A 90 -5.21 3.80 -2.89
C THR A 90 -5.24 2.50 -3.69
N ALA A 91 -5.66 1.40 -3.06
CA ALA A 91 -5.97 0.17 -3.75
C ALA A 91 -7.32 -0.40 -3.30
N PHE A 92 -8.05 -0.98 -4.25
CA PHE A 92 -9.30 -1.71 -4.03
C PHE A 92 -9.15 -3.11 -4.63
N THR A 93 -9.02 -4.13 -3.79
CA THR A 93 -8.84 -5.51 -4.23
C THR A 93 -10.10 -6.34 -3.96
N ASP A 94 -10.53 -7.10 -4.97
CA ASP A 94 -11.80 -7.82 -5.07
C ASP A 94 -13.05 -7.00 -4.71
N GLY A 95 -12.97 -5.68 -4.88
CA GLY A 95 -14.06 -4.74 -4.60
C GLY A 95 -14.18 -4.35 -3.13
N PHE A 96 -13.27 -4.82 -2.28
CA PHE A 96 -13.56 -4.87 -0.86
C PHE A 96 -12.39 -4.67 0.09
N HIS A 97 -11.18 -5.07 -0.30
CA HIS A 97 -9.95 -4.75 0.41
C HIS A 97 -9.58 -3.31 0.06
N VAL A 98 -9.75 -2.37 1.01
CA VAL A 98 -9.38 -0.97 0.80
C VAL A 98 -8.05 -0.71 1.50
N ALA A 99 -7.04 -0.38 0.71
CA ALA A 99 -5.75 0.04 1.21
C ALA A 99 -5.48 1.50 0.86
N VAL A 100 -4.80 2.20 1.75
CA VAL A 100 -4.32 3.58 1.55
C VAL A 100 -2.82 3.62 1.77
N GLY A 101 -2.16 4.56 1.10
CA GLY A 101 -0.71 4.55 1.11
C GLY A 101 -0.07 5.79 0.53
N ARG A 102 1.24 5.66 0.29
CA ARG A 102 2.05 6.70 -0.33
C ARG A 102 2.87 6.11 -1.46
N TRP A 103 3.07 6.91 -2.50
CA TRP A 103 4.03 6.62 -3.56
C TRP A 103 5.08 7.72 -3.64
N ALA A 104 6.25 7.37 -4.17
CA ALA A 104 7.37 8.27 -4.38
C ALA A 104 7.99 8.01 -5.75
N ASP A 105 8.37 9.11 -6.40
CA ASP A 105 9.10 9.12 -7.67
C ASP A 105 10.49 8.48 -7.52
N ARG A 106 10.84 7.60 -8.47
CA ARG A 106 12.15 6.95 -8.61
C ARG A 106 12.75 7.11 -10.01
N GLY A 107 12.21 8.00 -10.83
CA GLY A 107 12.60 8.23 -12.21
C GLY A 107 11.40 8.14 -13.15
N ASP A 108 11.60 8.47 -14.42
CA ASP A 108 10.52 8.75 -15.37
C ASP A 108 9.52 7.59 -15.58
N THR A 109 9.95 6.35 -15.35
CA THR A 109 9.14 5.14 -15.50
C THR A 109 9.08 4.30 -14.23
N ARG A 110 9.52 4.82 -13.08
CA ARG A 110 9.66 4.02 -11.85
C ARG A 110 9.14 4.74 -10.63
N VAL A 111 8.41 4.00 -9.79
CA VAL A 111 7.97 4.48 -8.49
C VAL A 111 8.15 3.43 -7.40
N THR A 112 8.29 3.89 -6.17
CA THR A 112 8.08 3.04 -4.99
C THR A 112 6.74 3.40 -4.36
N PHE A 113 5.96 2.44 -3.91
CA PHE A 113 4.75 2.72 -3.15
C PHE A 113 4.57 1.74 -2.01
N GLY A 114 4.04 2.25 -0.91
CA GLY A 114 3.66 1.46 0.26
C GLY A 114 2.18 1.60 0.52
N LEU A 115 1.56 0.54 1.00
CA LEU A 115 0.16 0.53 1.38
C LEU A 115 -0.03 -0.03 2.79
N TRP A 116 -1.13 0.40 3.39
CA TRP A 116 -1.65 -0.05 4.66
C TRP A 116 -3.14 -0.33 4.51
N GLN A 117 -3.56 -1.51 4.94
CA GLN A 117 -4.96 -1.92 4.99
C GLN A 117 -5.27 -2.39 6.41
N VAL A 118 -6.38 -1.94 6.97
CA VAL A 118 -6.90 -2.52 8.21
C VAL A 118 -7.82 -3.67 7.85
N LEU A 119 -7.65 -4.82 8.53
CA LEU A 119 -8.48 -6.00 8.32
C LEU A 119 -9.63 -6.02 9.33
N PRO A 120 -10.88 -5.83 8.91
CA PRO A 120 -12.02 -5.86 9.81
C PRO A 120 -12.28 -7.28 10.34
N VAL A 121 -12.76 -7.39 11.58
CA VAL A 121 -13.24 -8.66 12.18
C VAL A 121 -14.51 -9.13 11.51
N ASP A 122 -15.38 -8.17 11.21
CA ASP A 122 -16.67 -8.37 10.58
C ASP A 122 -16.96 -7.08 9.80
N LEU A 123 -17.28 -7.24 8.52
CA LEU A 123 -17.60 -6.14 7.62
C LEU A 123 -18.96 -5.50 7.96
N TYR A 124 -19.78 -6.19 8.76
CA TYR A 124 -21.04 -5.73 9.32
C TYR A 124 -20.95 -5.45 10.83
N GLY A 125 -19.75 -5.61 11.41
CA GLY A 125 -19.48 -5.46 12.84
C GLY A 125 -19.39 -4.00 13.27
N ARG A 126 -19.36 -3.77 14.59
CA ARG A 126 -19.15 -2.43 15.13
C ARG A 126 -17.80 -1.88 14.63
N PRO A 127 -17.68 -0.57 14.33
CA PRO A 127 -16.54 0.06 13.66
C PRO A 127 -15.17 0.00 14.38
N HIS A 128 -15.01 -0.82 15.41
CA HIS A 128 -13.81 -0.90 16.23
C HIS A 128 -13.26 -2.33 16.39
N SER A 129 -13.81 -3.32 15.69
CA SER A 129 -13.30 -4.69 15.72
C SER A 129 -12.46 -4.95 14.46
N TYR A 130 -11.14 -4.93 14.61
CA TYR A 130 -10.16 -5.25 13.56
C TYR A 130 -9.33 -6.48 13.97
N GLN A 131 -8.93 -7.35 13.05
CA GLN A 131 -8.12 -8.54 13.33
C GLN A 131 -6.62 -8.29 13.17
N GLY A 132 -6.25 -7.15 12.57
CA GLY A 132 -4.88 -6.83 12.24
C GLY A 132 -4.82 -5.86 11.08
N GLU A 133 -3.64 -5.81 10.45
CA GLU A 133 -3.36 -4.95 9.32
C GLU A 133 -2.48 -5.66 8.30
N VAL A 134 -2.57 -5.21 7.06
CA VAL A 134 -1.64 -5.55 6.00
C VAL A 134 -0.78 -4.33 5.70
N ARG A 135 0.53 -4.54 5.63
CA ARG A 135 1.47 -3.55 5.09
C ARG A 135 2.18 -4.15 3.89
N ALA A 136 2.31 -3.39 2.81
CA ALA A 136 3.15 -3.81 1.69
C ALA A 136 4.01 -2.66 1.18
N LEU A 137 5.18 -2.99 0.67
CA LEU A 137 6.07 -2.06 -0.03
C LEU A 137 6.43 -2.65 -1.39
N HIS A 138 6.28 -1.84 -2.43
CA HIS A 138 6.43 -2.21 -3.82
C HIS A 138 7.37 -1.27 -4.56
N GLU A 139 8.06 -1.83 -5.54
CA GLU A 139 8.68 -1.12 -6.65
C GLU A 139 7.87 -1.39 -7.91
N ALA A 140 7.53 -0.33 -8.64
CA ALA A 140 6.75 -0.38 -9.87
C ALA A 140 7.55 0.17 -11.05
N GLU A 141 7.37 -0.47 -12.19
CA GLU A 141 7.89 -0.03 -13.48
C GLU A 141 6.73 0.17 -14.46
N LEU A 142 6.80 1.25 -15.23
CA LEU A 142 5.82 1.64 -16.23
C LEU A 142 6.36 1.38 -17.64
N ALA A 143 5.51 0.80 -18.47
CA ALA A 143 5.72 0.64 -19.91
C ALA A 143 4.44 1.04 -20.65
N GLY A 144 4.34 2.32 -21.01
CA GLY A 144 3.13 2.91 -21.58
C GLY A 144 1.94 2.78 -20.61
N ASP A 145 0.90 2.07 -21.05
CA ASP A 145 -0.29 1.80 -20.26
C ASP A 145 -0.21 0.52 -19.42
N THR A 146 0.98 -0.06 -19.27
CA THR A 146 1.21 -1.22 -18.39
C THR A 146 2.02 -0.81 -17.17
N LEU A 147 1.58 -1.27 -16.00
CA LEU A 147 2.28 -1.17 -14.73
C LEU A 147 2.56 -2.58 -14.22
N VAL A 148 3.82 -2.85 -13.91
CA VAL A 148 4.23 -4.07 -13.19
C VAL A 148 4.89 -3.65 -11.90
N SER A 149 4.41 -4.16 -10.77
CA SER A 149 5.06 -3.94 -9.48
C SER A 149 5.39 -5.24 -8.79
N ARG A 150 6.46 -5.21 -7.98
CA ARG A 150 6.86 -6.31 -7.11
C ARG A 150 7.16 -5.77 -5.73
N GLY A 151 6.80 -6.54 -4.72
CA GLY A 151 6.91 -6.11 -3.34
C GLY A 151 6.77 -7.24 -2.36
N VAL A 152 6.82 -6.88 -1.08
CA VAL A 152 6.58 -7.80 0.02
C VAL A 152 5.40 -7.29 0.84
N GLY A 153 4.40 -8.16 1.01
CA GLY A 153 3.26 -7.95 1.89
C GLY A 153 3.46 -8.64 3.23
N LYS A 154 3.00 -8.00 4.30
CA LYS A 154 3.02 -8.52 5.67
C LYS A 154 1.64 -8.43 6.29
N GLY A 155 1.14 -9.55 6.78
CA GLY A 155 -0.04 -9.59 7.66
C GLY A 155 0.41 -9.52 9.11
N ILE A 156 -0.12 -8.55 9.85
CA ILE A 156 0.28 -8.22 11.22
C ILE A 156 -0.97 -8.28 12.08
N ASP A 157 -0.91 -8.93 13.24
CA ASP A 157 -2.04 -8.97 14.18
C ASP A 157 -2.12 -7.74 15.09
N LEU A 158 -3.12 -7.71 15.97
CA LEU A 158 -3.31 -6.60 16.92
C LEU A 158 -2.17 -6.43 17.94
N ALA A 159 -1.36 -7.47 18.16
CA ALA A 159 -0.19 -7.39 19.03
C ALA A 159 1.05 -6.87 18.29
N GLY A 160 0.95 -6.64 16.97
CA GLY A 160 2.08 -6.26 16.12
C GLY A 160 2.89 -7.45 15.62
N GLU A 161 2.46 -8.68 15.88
CA GLU A 161 3.15 -9.89 15.47
C GLU A 161 2.93 -10.15 13.97
N VAL A 162 4.01 -10.47 13.26
CA VAL A 162 3.94 -10.80 11.84
C VAL A 162 3.43 -12.23 11.70
N LEU A 163 2.20 -12.38 11.23
CA LEU A 163 1.56 -13.68 11.00
C LEU A 163 1.88 -14.27 9.63
N LEU A 164 2.14 -13.40 8.65
CA LEU A 164 2.35 -13.76 7.26
C LEU A 164 3.33 -12.79 6.60
N THR A 165 4.21 -13.32 5.75
CA THR A 165 5.00 -12.55 4.79
C THR A 165 4.89 -13.23 3.44
N VAL A 166 4.51 -12.47 2.41
CA VAL A 166 4.32 -12.98 1.05
C VAL A 166 4.99 -12.05 0.04
N ASP A 167 5.54 -12.63 -1.01
CA ASP A 167 5.94 -11.86 -2.17
C ASP A 167 4.69 -11.55 -2.99
N VAL A 168 4.61 -10.33 -3.49
CA VAL A 168 3.45 -9.82 -4.20
C VAL A 168 3.89 -9.28 -5.54
N GLU A 169 3.29 -9.76 -6.61
CA GLU A 169 3.41 -9.19 -7.95
C GLU A 169 2.06 -8.56 -8.34
N VAL A 170 2.09 -7.35 -8.90
CA VAL A 170 0.90 -6.72 -9.46
C VAL A 170 1.14 -6.43 -10.92
N ARG A 171 0.21 -6.83 -11.78
CA ARG A 171 0.17 -6.47 -13.20
C ARG A 171 -1.12 -5.74 -13.48
N ALA A 172 -1.01 -4.49 -13.91
CA ALA A 172 -2.15 -3.64 -14.16
C ALA A 172 -2.02 -2.90 -15.48
N THR A 173 -3.16 -2.61 -16.10
CA THR A 173 -3.27 -1.73 -17.25
C THR A 173 -3.99 -0.45 -16.84
N ARG A 174 -3.65 0.66 -17.50
CA ARG A 174 -4.33 1.93 -17.27
C ARG A 174 -5.82 1.75 -17.57
N PHE A 175 -6.67 2.24 -16.68
CA PHE A 175 -8.13 2.13 -16.78
C PHE A 175 -8.78 3.37 -16.20
N GLY A 176 -9.76 3.94 -16.88
CA GLY A 176 -10.61 5.01 -16.32
C GLY A 176 -10.08 6.44 -16.48
N LEU A 177 -10.98 7.37 -16.14
CA LEU A 177 -11.07 8.78 -16.54
C LEU A 177 -9.76 9.51 -16.83
N THR A 178 -9.55 9.87 -18.10
CA THR A 178 -8.85 11.10 -18.45
C THR A 178 -9.58 12.24 -17.73
N LEU A 179 -8.90 12.93 -16.81
CA LEU A 179 -9.47 14.14 -16.22
C LEU A 179 -9.73 15.13 -17.36
N PRO A 180 -10.91 15.78 -17.44
CA PRO A 180 -11.17 16.78 -18.48
C PRO A 180 -10.12 17.89 -18.38
N GLY A 181 -9.29 18.06 -19.41
CA GLY A 181 -8.17 19.01 -19.40
C GLY A 181 -7.08 18.82 -20.46
N GLU A 182 -7.15 17.75 -21.26
CA GLU A 182 -6.39 17.59 -22.52
C GLU A 182 -7.34 17.59 -23.73
#